data_AF-A0A0T8U8B0-F1
#
_entry.id   AF-A0A0T8U8B0-F1
#
_cell.length_a   1.000
_cell.length_b   1.000
_cell.length_c   1.000
_cell.angle_alpha   90.00
_cell.angle_beta   90.00
_cell.angle_gamma   90.00
#
_symmetry.space_group_name_H-M   'P 1'
#
loop_
_entity.id
_entity.type
_entity.pdbx_description
1 polymer ?
#
loop_
_entity_poly.entity_id
_entity_poly.type
_entity_poly.pdbx_seq_one_letter_code
_entity_poly.pdbx_strand_id
1 'polypeptide(L)'
;MNKQELINVPRILFPIGTEILIKGKIVGLKVLDDRFVENVVKLDYGEQIIAPNDAIYVKDEPQPVKVPQFVADFIEKQKKLGHTLSYSIDASMSDIVAEWYWDNSELFALAWIFGYEVEKEKRYRVKIKGNIKENMLVYGELLERYYFTKSLSLDNAIYSHTRKELEDAGFGWVFDCPGIEIEEVEYDTNA
;
A
#
# COMPACT_ATOMS: atom_id res chain seq x y z
N MET A 1 -61.01 16.49 -17.05
CA MET A 1 -59.90 17.42 -16.76
C MET A 1 -59.37 17.07 -15.38
N ASN A 2 -58.16 16.50 -15.30
CA ASN A 2 -57.21 16.65 -14.19
C ASN A 2 -55.92 15.92 -14.57
N LYS A 3 -55.13 16.60 -15.41
CA LYS A 3 -53.71 16.30 -15.64
C LYS A 3 -52.94 17.24 -14.73
N GLN A 4 -52.63 16.83 -13.51
CA GLN A 4 -51.65 17.49 -12.66
C GLN A 4 -51.43 16.61 -11.44
N GLU A 5 -50.37 15.81 -11.49
CA GLU A 5 -49.35 15.65 -10.44
C GLU A 5 -48.18 14.86 -11.07
N LEU A 6 -47.67 15.33 -12.22
CA LEU A 6 -46.34 14.92 -12.65
C LEU A 6 -45.38 15.83 -11.89
N ILE A 7 -44.72 15.25 -10.89
CA ILE A 7 -43.67 15.90 -10.11
C ILE A 7 -42.73 16.58 -11.12
N ASN A 8 -42.65 17.91 -11.05
CA ASN A 8 -41.90 18.73 -12.00
C ASN A 8 -40.41 18.66 -11.63
N VAL A 9 -39.82 17.46 -11.72
CA VAL A 9 -38.40 17.24 -11.47
C VAL A 9 -37.65 17.79 -12.70
N PRO A 10 -36.69 18.70 -12.53
CA PRO A 10 -35.91 19.21 -13.65
C PRO A 10 -35.24 18.03 -14.38
N ARG A 11 -35.51 17.90 -15.68
CA ARG A 11 -34.80 16.95 -16.55
C ARG A 11 -33.38 17.48 -16.75
N ILE A 12 -32.48 17.09 -15.87
CA ILE A 12 -31.05 17.32 -16.03
C ILE A 12 -30.53 16.24 -16.98
N LEU A 13 -29.98 16.65 -18.12
CA LEU A 13 -29.32 15.76 -19.07
C LEU A 13 -27.87 15.56 -18.65
N PHE A 14 -27.49 14.32 -18.36
CA PHE A 14 -26.11 13.94 -18.10
C PHE A 14 -25.50 13.33 -19.38
N PRO A 15 -24.41 13.89 -19.94
CA PRO A 15 -23.70 13.27 -21.06
C PRO A 15 -23.20 11.85 -20.73
N ILE A 16 -23.09 11.00 -21.76
CA ILE A 16 -22.48 9.67 -21.60
C ILE A 16 -21.02 9.84 -21.13
N GLY A 17 -20.63 9.08 -20.10
CA GLY A 17 -19.31 9.18 -19.47
C GLY A 17 -19.24 10.16 -18.29
N THR A 18 -20.34 10.79 -17.90
CA THR A 18 -20.38 11.65 -16.71
C THR A 18 -20.27 10.80 -15.43
N GLU A 19 -19.28 11.09 -14.60
CA GLU A 19 -19.19 10.54 -13.24
C GLU A 19 -20.28 11.16 -12.35
N ILE A 20 -21.00 10.32 -11.61
CA ILE A 20 -22.12 10.74 -10.75
C ILE A 20 -21.97 10.15 -9.35
N LEU A 21 -22.43 10.89 -8.33
CA LEU A 21 -22.59 10.41 -6.97
C LEU A 21 -24.08 10.21 -6.68
N ILE A 22 -24.47 8.99 -6.33
CA ILE A 22 -25.85 8.67 -5.94
C ILE A 22 -25.93 8.57 -4.43
N LYS A 23 -26.81 9.36 -3.80
CA LYS A 23 -27.08 9.28 -2.36
C LYS A 23 -28.18 8.24 -2.08
N GLY A 24 -27.88 7.29 -1.20
CA GLY A 24 -28.83 6.28 -0.75
C GLY A 24 -28.31 5.48 0.44
N LYS A 25 -29.14 4.57 0.94
CA LYS A 25 -28.82 3.67 2.06
C LYS A 25 -29.00 2.23 1.63
N ILE A 26 -28.07 1.35 2.02
CA ILE A 26 -28.24 -0.09 1.86
C ILE A 26 -29.38 -0.52 2.78
N VAL A 27 -30.41 -1.17 2.22
CA VAL A 27 -31.59 -1.65 2.95
C VAL A 27 -31.80 -3.15 2.83
N GLY A 28 -30.98 -3.84 2.04
CA GLY A 28 -31.05 -5.29 1.90
C GLY A 28 -29.87 -5.85 1.11
N LEU A 29 -29.60 -7.13 1.31
CA LEU A 29 -28.62 -7.92 0.59
C LEU A 29 -29.36 -9.02 -0.18
N LYS A 30 -29.01 -9.20 -1.44
CA LYS A 30 -29.54 -10.27 -2.29
C LYS A 30 -28.38 -11.13 -2.75
N VAL A 31 -28.35 -12.37 -2.28
CA VAL A 31 -27.37 -13.37 -2.71
C VAL A 31 -27.92 -14.07 -3.93
N LEU A 32 -27.23 -13.95 -5.08
CA LEU A 32 -27.51 -14.74 -6.27
C LEU A 32 -26.49 -15.88 -6.31
N ASP A 33 -26.99 -17.13 -6.41
CA ASP A 33 -26.27 -18.41 -6.44
C ASP A 33 -24.72 -18.28 -6.45
N ASP A 34 -24.17 -18.41 -5.25
CA ASP A 34 -22.77 -18.66 -4.86
C ASP A 34 -21.68 -17.66 -5.31
N ARG A 35 -21.97 -16.60 -6.06
CA ARG A 35 -20.88 -15.72 -6.57
C ARG A 35 -21.11 -14.21 -6.60
N PHE A 36 -22.32 -13.70 -6.39
CA PHE A 36 -22.56 -12.25 -6.41
C PHE A 36 -23.49 -11.82 -5.27
N VAL A 37 -23.01 -10.87 -4.45
CA VAL A 37 -23.84 -10.14 -3.48
C VAL A 37 -24.27 -8.83 -4.14
N GLU A 38 -25.56 -8.73 -4.44
CA GLU A 38 -26.17 -7.48 -4.85
C GLU A 38 -26.73 -6.76 -3.62
N ASN A 39 -26.52 -5.45 -3.57
CA ASN A 39 -27.08 -4.58 -2.54
C ASN A 39 -28.34 -3.92 -3.09
N VAL A 40 -29.39 -3.92 -2.27
CA VAL A 40 -30.58 -3.09 -2.50
C VAL A 40 -30.33 -1.75 -1.82
N VAL A 41 -30.18 -0.70 -2.63
CA VAL A 41 -29.93 0.66 -2.16
C VAL A 41 -31.22 1.47 -2.30
N LYS A 42 -31.74 1.96 -1.18
CA LYS A 42 -32.85 2.91 -1.16
C LYS A 42 -32.31 4.32 -1.33
N LEU A 43 -32.73 4.97 -2.40
CA LEU A 43 -32.36 6.34 -2.74
C LEU A 43 -33.13 7.33 -1.87
N ASP A 44 -32.54 8.52 -1.65
CA ASP A 44 -33.13 9.54 -0.77
C ASP A 44 -34.52 10.01 -1.24
N TYR A 45 -34.79 9.95 -2.54
CA TYR A 45 -36.09 10.28 -3.12
C TYR A 45 -37.09 9.11 -3.12
N GLY A 46 -36.70 7.95 -2.56
CA GLY A 46 -37.60 6.85 -2.18
C GLY A 46 -37.52 5.58 -3.03
N GLU A 47 -36.99 5.64 -4.26
CA GLU A 47 -36.83 4.46 -5.12
C GLU A 47 -35.71 3.53 -4.65
N GLN A 48 -35.69 2.31 -5.17
CA GLN A 48 -34.66 1.32 -4.87
C GLN A 48 -33.92 0.93 -6.15
N ILE A 49 -32.60 0.82 -6.06
CA ILE A 49 -31.75 0.26 -7.10
C ILE A 49 -31.06 -0.99 -6.58
N ILE A 50 -30.72 -1.89 -7.49
CA ILE A 50 -29.88 -3.04 -7.23
C ILE A 50 -28.51 -2.71 -7.80
N ALA A 51 -27.48 -2.75 -6.96
CA ALA A 51 -26.11 -2.48 -7.36
C ALA A 51 -25.20 -3.62 -6.87
N PRO A 52 -24.25 -4.09 -7.69
CA PRO A 52 -23.27 -5.07 -7.23
C PRO A 52 -22.36 -4.43 -6.18
N ASN A 53 -21.84 -5.25 -5.27
CA ASN A 53 -21.08 -4.77 -4.12
C ASN A 53 -19.82 -3.95 -4.50
N ASP A 54 -19.17 -4.31 -5.60
CA ASP A 54 -17.97 -3.65 -6.13
C ASP A 54 -18.24 -2.30 -6.81
N ALA A 55 -19.50 -1.97 -7.09
CA ALA A 55 -19.90 -0.68 -7.67
C ALA A 55 -20.34 0.36 -6.61
N ILE A 56 -20.31 0.00 -5.32
CA ILE A 56 -20.75 0.89 -4.23
C ILE A 56 -19.54 1.45 -3.50
N TYR A 57 -19.38 2.76 -3.59
CA TYR A 57 -18.37 3.50 -2.83
C TYR A 57 -18.98 4.09 -1.57
N VAL A 58 -18.45 3.72 -0.41
CA VAL A 58 -18.82 4.37 0.85
C VAL A 58 -17.96 5.63 1.00
N LYS A 59 -18.62 6.79 1.11
CA LYS A 59 -17.96 8.10 1.10
C LYS A 59 -16.88 8.28 2.19
N ASP A 60 -16.96 7.48 3.25
CA ASP A 60 -16.03 7.46 4.38
C ASP A 60 -15.39 6.08 4.58
N GLU A 61 -15.23 5.29 3.51
CA GLU A 61 -14.52 4.02 3.60
C GLU A 61 -13.07 4.28 4.04
N PRO A 62 -12.62 3.68 5.15
CA PRO A 62 -11.26 3.87 5.62
C PRO A 62 -10.30 3.35 4.56
N GLN A 63 -9.44 4.25 4.07
CA GLN A 63 -8.41 3.86 3.12
C GLN A 63 -7.38 2.98 3.83
N PRO A 64 -6.87 1.94 3.15
CA PRO A 64 -5.78 1.13 3.69
C PRO A 64 -4.59 2.05 4.00
N VAL A 65 -4.05 1.92 5.20
CA VAL A 65 -2.89 2.71 5.62
C VAL A 65 -1.61 2.09 5.08
N LYS A 66 -0.56 2.89 4.94
CA LYS A 66 0.77 2.40 4.55
C LYS A 66 1.54 1.93 5.78
N VAL A 67 2.10 0.73 5.71
CA VAL A 67 2.94 0.16 6.77
C VAL A 67 4.23 -0.44 6.20
N PRO A 68 5.34 -0.44 6.94
CA PRO A 68 6.55 -1.15 6.53
C PRO A 68 6.34 -2.65 6.37
N GLN A 69 7.17 -3.30 5.54
CA GLN A 69 7.08 -4.74 5.27
C GLN A 69 7.14 -5.60 6.55
N PHE A 70 8.04 -5.30 7.49
CA PHE A 70 8.15 -6.08 8.73
C PHE A 70 6.89 -5.99 9.62
N VAL A 71 6.13 -4.90 9.52
CA VAL A 71 4.83 -4.73 10.22
C VAL A 71 3.76 -5.54 9.50
N ALA A 72 3.73 -5.48 8.17
CA ALA A 72 2.83 -6.29 7.34
C ALA A 72 3.01 -7.78 7.62
N ASP A 73 4.25 -8.28 7.56
CA ASP A 73 4.61 -9.67 7.82
C ASP A 73 4.16 -10.12 9.21
N PHE A 74 4.31 -9.23 10.20
CA PHE A 74 3.82 -9.47 11.56
C PHE A 74 2.31 -9.61 11.61
N ILE A 75 1.55 -8.66 11.05
CA ILE A 75 0.08 -8.68 11.06
C ILE A 75 -0.44 -9.95 10.36
N GLU A 76 0.09 -10.29 9.18
CA GLU A 76 -0.26 -11.50 8.45
C GLU A 76 -0.02 -12.77 9.25
N LYS A 77 1.17 -12.90 9.87
CA LYS A 77 1.51 -14.05 10.71
C LYS A 77 0.54 -14.17 11.89
N GLN A 78 0.25 -13.08 12.58
CA GLN A 78 -0.65 -13.10 13.73
C GLN A 78 -2.09 -13.47 13.34
N LYS A 79 -2.61 -12.90 12.25
CA LYS A 79 -3.93 -13.27 11.72
C LYS A 79 -4.00 -14.73 11.30
N LYS A 80 -2.96 -15.26 10.66
CA LYS A 80 -2.86 -16.69 10.28
C LYS A 80 -2.86 -17.62 11.50
N LEU A 81 -2.32 -17.17 12.62
CA LEU A 81 -2.36 -17.90 13.90
C LEU A 81 -3.70 -17.75 14.63
N GLY A 82 -4.64 -16.96 14.10
CA GLY A 82 -5.94 -16.69 14.73
C GLY A 82 -5.85 -15.80 15.96
N HIS A 83 -4.75 -15.05 16.12
CA HIS A 83 -4.57 -14.14 17.24
C HIS A 83 -5.40 -12.86 17.07
N THR A 84 -5.78 -12.28 18.21
CA THR A 84 -6.50 -11.00 18.26
C THR A 84 -5.51 -9.83 18.29
N LEU A 85 -5.97 -8.65 17.87
CA LEU A 85 -5.18 -7.41 17.91
C LEU A 85 -4.56 -7.18 19.30
N SER A 86 -5.37 -7.28 20.36
CA SER A 86 -4.92 -7.10 21.75
C SER A 86 -3.84 -8.10 22.14
N TYR A 87 -4.01 -9.38 21.80
CA TYR A 87 -3.03 -10.41 22.12
C TYR A 87 -1.71 -10.19 21.38
N SER A 88 -1.79 -9.82 20.10
CA SER A 88 -0.61 -9.59 19.29
C SER A 88 0.22 -8.40 19.78
N ILE A 89 -0.42 -7.33 20.24
CA ILE A 89 0.24 -6.17 20.85
C ILE A 89 0.89 -6.56 22.19
N ASP A 90 0.15 -7.24 23.06
CA ASP A 90 0.58 -7.49 24.45
C ASP A 90 1.66 -8.58 24.56
N ALA A 91 1.61 -9.61 23.71
CA ALA A 91 2.36 -10.85 23.95
C ALA A 91 3.26 -11.31 22.79
N SER A 92 3.21 -10.66 21.62
CA SER A 92 3.84 -11.21 20.41
C SER A 92 4.72 -10.25 19.63
N MET A 93 4.72 -8.95 19.94
CA MET A 93 5.57 -7.99 19.23
C MET A 93 7.04 -8.32 19.41
N SER A 94 7.77 -8.39 18.31
CA SER A 94 9.23 -8.33 18.34
C SER A 94 9.71 -6.91 18.62
N ASP A 95 10.95 -6.75 19.08
CA ASP A 95 11.51 -5.43 19.41
C ASP A 95 11.37 -4.44 18.25
N ILE A 96 11.65 -4.85 17.02
CA ILE A 96 11.52 -4.01 15.82
C ILE A 96 10.07 -3.59 15.52
N VAL A 97 9.09 -4.48 15.77
CA VAL A 97 7.67 -4.15 15.59
C VAL A 97 7.19 -3.24 16.71
N ALA A 98 7.63 -3.49 17.95
CA ALA A 98 7.29 -2.67 19.10
C ALA A 98 7.86 -1.25 18.96
N GLU A 99 9.12 -1.11 18.54
CA GLU A 99 9.76 0.19 18.31
C GLU A 99 8.98 1.03 17.30
N TRP A 100 8.57 0.45 16.17
CA TRP A 100 7.72 1.14 15.21
C TRP A 100 6.31 1.43 15.77
N TYR A 101 5.72 0.47 16.49
CA TYR A 101 4.37 0.59 17.04
C TYR A 101 4.23 1.78 18.01
N TRP A 102 5.23 2.07 18.83
CA TRP A 102 5.12 3.14 19.84
C TRP A 102 4.84 4.53 19.24
N ASP A 103 5.39 4.81 18.06
CA ASP A 103 5.14 6.06 17.33
C ASP A 103 3.98 5.94 16.31
N ASN A 104 3.49 4.72 16.04
CA ASN A 104 2.54 4.44 14.95
C ASN A 104 1.35 3.59 15.39
N SER A 105 0.94 3.68 16.66
CA SER A 105 -0.06 2.78 17.26
C SER A 105 -1.43 2.86 16.59
N GLU A 106 -1.85 4.07 16.17
CA GLU A 106 -3.10 4.27 15.43
C GLU A 106 -3.03 3.66 14.02
N LEU A 107 -1.91 3.86 13.30
CA LEU A 107 -1.69 3.26 11.99
C LEU A 107 -1.68 1.73 12.08
N PHE A 108 -1.06 1.16 13.12
CA PHE A 108 -1.09 -0.29 13.34
C PHE A 108 -2.53 -0.80 13.53
N ALA A 109 -3.34 -0.12 14.34
CA ALA A 109 -4.73 -0.53 14.57
C ALA A 109 -5.58 -0.41 13.30
N LEU A 110 -5.39 0.66 12.52
CA LEU A 110 -6.07 0.84 11.23
C LEU A 110 -5.66 -0.23 10.22
N ALA A 111 -4.35 -0.52 10.11
CA ALA A 111 -3.81 -1.59 9.29
C ALA A 111 -4.41 -2.95 9.64
N TRP A 112 -4.59 -3.21 10.93
CA TRP A 112 -5.19 -4.44 11.41
C TRP A 112 -6.66 -4.57 11.02
N ILE A 113 -7.46 -3.52 11.21
CA ILE A 113 -8.92 -3.56 11.04
C ILE A 113 -9.32 -3.43 9.56
N PHE A 114 -8.75 -2.46 8.86
CA PHE A 114 -9.16 -2.07 7.50
C PHE A 114 -8.21 -2.59 6.40
N GLY A 115 -7.10 -3.23 6.79
CA GLY A 115 -6.07 -3.64 5.87
C GLY A 115 -5.04 -2.54 5.62
N TYR A 116 -4.01 -2.88 4.86
CA TYR A 116 -2.86 -2.00 4.64
C TYR A 116 -2.31 -2.16 3.22
N GLU A 117 -1.59 -1.14 2.78
CA GLU A 117 -0.63 -1.22 1.69
C GLU A 117 0.76 -1.33 2.29
N VAL A 118 1.62 -2.17 1.71
CA VAL A 118 3.03 -2.18 2.11
C VAL A 118 3.71 -0.95 1.53
N GLU A 119 4.30 -0.15 2.41
CA GLU A 119 5.20 0.91 2.01
C GLU A 119 6.43 0.28 1.34
N LYS A 120 6.53 0.46 0.02
CA LYS A 120 7.72 0.06 -0.71
C LYS A 120 8.88 0.93 -0.22
N GLU A 121 9.76 0.34 0.58
CA GLU A 121 10.96 1.03 1.04
C GLU A 121 11.83 1.36 -0.18
N LYS A 122 12.16 2.63 -0.35
CA LYS A 122 12.95 3.10 -1.50
C LYS A 122 14.34 2.49 -1.43
N ARG A 123 14.69 1.68 -2.43
CA ARG A 123 16.05 1.17 -2.62
C ARG A 123 16.76 1.95 -3.70
N TYR A 124 18.07 2.10 -3.54
CA TYR A 124 18.92 2.91 -4.39
C TYR A 124 20.07 2.07 -4.94
N ARG A 125 20.26 2.11 -6.26
CA ARG A 125 21.52 1.70 -6.88
C ARG A 125 22.44 2.90 -6.94
N VAL A 126 23.65 2.71 -6.42
CA VAL A 126 24.66 3.77 -6.33
C VAL A 126 25.78 3.48 -7.33
N LYS A 127 26.00 4.43 -8.25
CA LYS A 127 26.99 4.29 -9.31
C LYS A 127 27.87 5.53 -9.45
N ILE A 128 29.18 5.34 -9.60
CA ILE A 128 30.10 6.43 -9.91
C ILE A 128 29.94 6.83 -11.38
N LYS A 129 29.73 8.13 -11.65
CA LYS A 129 29.62 8.67 -13.01
C LYS A 129 30.93 8.55 -13.77
N GLY A 130 30.82 8.36 -15.08
CA GLY A 130 31.94 8.25 -16.00
C GLY A 130 32.18 6.83 -16.50
N ASN A 131 33.16 6.68 -17.40
CA ASN A 131 33.50 5.41 -18.03
C ASN A 131 34.44 4.57 -17.13
N ILE A 132 33.95 4.23 -15.94
CA ILE A 132 34.66 3.42 -14.94
C ILE A 132 34.04 2.02 -14.95
N LYS A 133 34.87 0.98 -15.05
CA LYS A 133 34.41 -0.41 -15.15
C LYS A 133 33.80 -0.92 -13.85
N GLU A 134 34.44 -0.66 -12.72
CA GLU A 134 33.98 -1.00 -11.37
C GLU A 134 33.36 0.21 -10.69
N ASN A 135 32.16 0.60 -11.13
CA ASN A 135 31.51 1.82 -10.65
C ASN A 135 30.28 1.58 -9.78
N MET A 136 29.86 0.35 -9.56
CA MET A 136 28.64 0.04 -8.80
C MET A 136 28.98 -0.33 -7.36
N LEU A 137 28.37 0.37 -6.39
CA LEU A 137 28.52 0.08 -4.97
C LEU A 137 27.62 -1.11 -4.59
N VAL A 138 28.22 -2.13 -4.00
CA VAL A 138 27.52 -3.34 -3.55
C VAL A 138 27.91 -3.69 -2.13
N TYR A 139 27.06 -4.43 -1.44
CA TYR A 139 27.39 -5.08 -0.18
C TYR A 139 27.58 -6.58 -0.43
N GLY A 140 28.78 -7.12 -0.18
CA GLY A 140 29.01 -8.55 -0.33
C GLY A 140 28.68 -9.28 0.95
N GLU A 141 27.69 -10.17 0.92
CA GLU A 141 27.24 -10.92 2.10
C GLU A 141 28.34 -11.82 2.66
N LEU A 142 29.13 -12.46 1.79
CA LEU A 142 30.26 -13.31 2.20
C LEU A 142 31.41 -12.51 2.84
N LEU A 143 31.63 -11.28 2.38
CA LEU A 143 32.74 -10.44 2.82
C LEU A 143 32.33 -9.47 3.93
N GLU A 144 31.03 -9.41 4.25
CA GLU A 144 30.40 -8.51 5.22
C GLU A 144 30.87 -7.06 5.09
N ARG A 145 30.96 -6.56 3.84
CA ARG A 145 31.42 -5.19 3.56
C ARG A 145 30.94 -4.63 2.24
N TYR A 146 30.97 -3.30 2.17
CA TYR A 146 30.77 -2.55 0.93
C TYR A 146 32.03 -2.52 0.06
N TYR A 147 31.85 -2.61 -1.27
CA TYR A 147 32.91 -2.39 -2.25
C TYR A 147 32.34 -2.01 -3.63
N PHE A 148 33.18 -1.46 -4.49
CA PHE A 148 32.81 -1.19 -5.88
C PHE A 148 33.12 -2.39 -6.77
N THR A 149 32.18 -2.75 -7.63
CA THR A 149 32.32 -3.85 -8.60
C THR A 149 31.80 -3.44 -9.98
N LYS A 150 32.16 -4.23 -10.98
CA LYS A 150 31.56 -4.17 -12.32
C LYS A 150 30.13 -4.68 -12.26
N SER A 151 29.26 -4.20 -13.16
CA SER A 151 27.85 -4.66 -13.25
C SER A 151 27.77 -6.11 -13.76
N LEU A 152 28.09 -7.07 -12.90
CA LEU A 152 27.87 -8.49 -13.10
C LEU A 152 27.27 -8.99 -11.80
N SER A 153 26.13 -9.68 -11.89
CA SER A 153 25.47 -10.38 -10.79
C SER A 153 26.45 -11.37 -10.18
N LEU A 154 27.05 -10.98 -9.06
CA LEU A 154 27.73 -11.90 -8.16
C LEU A 154 26.63 -12.46 -7.26
N ASP A 155 26.47 -13.79 -7.21
CA ASP A 155 25.40 -14.47 -6.47
C ASP A 155 25.35 -14.14 -4.95
N ASN A 156 26.34 -13.41 -4.41
CA ASN A 156 26.45 -13.03 -2.99
C ASN A 156 26.64 -11.51 -2.79
N ALA A 157 26.16 -10.68 -3.72
CA ALA A 157 26.27 -9.22 -3.62
C ALA A 157 24.90 -8.55 -3.72
N ILE A 158 24.62 -7.65 -2.78
CA ILE A 158 23.43 -6.81 -2.75
C ILE A 158 23.71 -5.53 -3.53
N TYR A 159 22.91 -5.24 -4.56
CA TYR A 159 23.14 -4.14 -5.50
C TYR A 159 22.31 -2.91 -5.21
N SER A 160 21.19 -3.08 -4.52
CA SER A 160 20.30 -2.01 -4.12
C SER A 160 20.30 -1.85 -2.60
N HIS A 161 20.32 -0.61 -2.12
CA HIS A 161 20.44 -0.31 -0.69
C HIS A 161 19.36 0.65 -0.24
N THR A 162 18.85 0.50 0.97
CA THR A 162 17.99 1.52 1.57
C THR A 162 18.83 2.75 1.91
N ARG A 163 18.19 3.91 2.04
CA ARG A 163 18.89 5.12 2.49
C ARG A 163 19.55 4.92 3.85
N LYS A 164 18.86 4.23 4.77
CA LYS A 164 19.36 3.93 6.11
C LYS A 164 20.60 3.04 6.08
N GLU A 165 20.60 1.98 5.27
CA GLU A 165 21.78 1.11 5.08
C GLU A 165 23.01 1.90 4.62
N LEU A 166 22.84 2.82 3.66
CA LEU A 166 23.92 3.67 3.18
C LEU A 166 24.39 4.69 4.24
N GLU A 167 23.47 5.30 4.98
CA GLU A 167 23.80 6.25 6.05
C GLU A 167 24.55 5.57 7.20
N ASP A 168 24.04 4.42 7.68
CA ASP A 168 24.65 3.62 8.76
C ASP A 168 26.04 3.10 8.35
N ALA A 169 26.24 2.79 7.06
CA ALA A 169 27.53 2.36 6.52
C ALA A 169 28.51 3.50 6.18
N GLY A 170 28.14 4.77 6.44
CA GLY A 170 28.97 5.94 6.16
C GLY A 170 29.00 6.36 4.68
N PHE A 171 28.11 5.81 3.86
CA PHE A 171 27.88 6.19 2.46
C PHE A 171 26.78 7.24 2.28
N GLY A 172 26.25 7.85 3.34
CA GLY A 172 25.22 8.90 3.23
C GLY A 172 25.60 10.07 2.30
N TRP A 173 26.89 10.36 2.13
CA TRP A 173 27.41 11.40 1.22
C TRP A 173 27.07 11.18 -0.26
N VAL A 174 26.70 9.96 -0.66
CA VAL A 174 26.42 9.62 -2.07
C VAL A 174 25.23 10.40 -2.63
N PHE A 175 24.28 10.81 -1.78
CA PHE A 175 23.11 11.59 -2.17
C PHE A 175 23.43 13.06 -2.50
N ASP A 176 24.53 13.58 -1.96
CA ASP A 176 24.96 14.97 -2.15
C ASP A 176 26.12 15.11 -3.15
N CYS A 177 26.63 14.01 -3.70
CA CYS A 177 27.81 14.02 -4.55
C CYS A 177 27.46 14.13 -6.05
N PRO A 178 27.85 15.21 -6.75
CA PRO A 178 27.56 15.37 -8.18
C PRO A 178 28.18 14.28 -9.07
N GLY A 179 29.25 13.64 -8.59
CA GLY A 179 29.94 12.54 -9.26
C GLY A 179 29.25 11.18 -9.13
N ILE A 180 28.14 11.09 -8.40
CA ILE A 180 27.36 9.87 -8.21
C ILE A 180 26.05 9.94 -9.01
N GLU A 181 25.66 8.80 -9.57
CA GLU A 181 24.36 8.49 -10.14
C GLU A 181 23.61 7.60 -9.14
N ILE A 182 22.42 8.05 -8.74
CA ILE A 182 21.51 7.33 -7.85
C ILE A 182 20.29 6.96 -8.68
N GLU A 183 19.96 5.67 -8.74
CA GLU A 183 18.76 5.14 -9.38
C GLU A 183 17.85 4.53 -8.30
N GLU A 184 16.63 5.05 -8.17
CA GLU A 184 15.60 4.47 -7.29
C GLU A 184 15.03 3.21 -7.98
N VAL A 185 15.06 2.07 -7.28
CA VAL A 185 14.60 0.78 -7.79
C VAL A 185 13.53 0.19 -6.88
N GLU A 186 12.49 -0.39 -7.48
CA GLU A 186 11.37 -0.94 -6.71
C GLU A 186 11.71 -2.27 -6.03
N TYR A 187 12.56 -3.12 -6.64
CA TYR A 187 13.02 -4.41 -6.09
C TYR A 187 14.35 -4.84 -6.74
N ASP A 188 15.17 -5.62 -6.01
CA ASP A 188 16.38 -6.23 -6.60
C ASP A 188 15.96 -7.40 -7.50
N THR A 189 15.86 -7.15 -8.81
CA THR A 189 15.43 -8.16 -9.80
C THR A 189 16.49 -9.19 -10.15
N ASN A 190 17.57 -9.31 -9.36
CA ASN A 190 18.73 -10.14 -9.70
C ASN A 190 19.22 -11.02 -8.53
N ALA A 191 18.29 -11.62 -7.78
CA ALA A 191 18.58 -12.79 -6.96
C ALA A 191 18.52 -14.07 -7.82
#